data_AF-A0AAV7YL80-F1
#
_entry.id   AF-A0AAV7YL80-F1
#
_cell.length_a   1.000
_cell.length_b   1.000
_cell.length_c   1.000
_cell.angle_alpha   90.00
_cell.angle_beta   90.00
_cell.angle_gamma   90.00
#
_symmetry.space_group_name_H-M   'P 1'
#
loop_
_entity.id
_entity.type
_entity.pdbx_description
1 polymer ?
#
loop_
_entity_poly.entity_id
_entity_poly.type
_entity_poly.pdbx_seq_one_letter_code
_entity_poly.pdbx_strand_id
1 'polypeptide(L)'
;MGKKKLDGRIKQLIDSCVKTKHRSMFVIVGDRGPRQIVNLHYILTKSRMSVRPEILWCYKKGLGFSSDPKKLRSKQKKLARKKKKHNKQEFVDTGEEDLFTNFLISNKIRYCYYKDTRRILGNTYGMCILQDFQSLTPNLLARTIETVEGGGIVVFLLNTINSLSQLYTLTMDVHSRYRTEKEHSIVNRFNERFLLSLSGCENTLVCDDELNILPIFEFSRKFNEKATKKKKEELEELQSNKNDQLVELQKTLHET
;
A
#
# COMPACT_ATOMS: atom_id res chain seq x y z
N MET A 1 2.33 -4.54 -23.06
CA MET A 1 2.79 -5.59 -22.13
C MET A 1 1.59 -6.31 -21.53
N GLY A 2 1.66 -7.63 -21.40
CA GLY A 2 0.57 -8.44 -20.85
C GLY A 2 0.27 -8.07 -19.39
N LYS A 3 -0.97 -8.32 -18.94
CA LYS A 3 -1.38 -8.13 -17.54
C LYS A 3 -0.44 -8.96 -16.64
N LYS A 4 0.51 -8.29 -15.99
CA LYS A 4 1.41 -8.94 -15.03
C LYS A 4 0.55 -9.44 -13.86
N LYS A 5 0.68 -10.72 -13.54
CA LYS A 5 -0.02 -11.31 -12.40
C LYS A 5 0.59 -10.73 -11.13
N LEU A 6 -0.22 -10.03 -10.35
CA LEU A 6 0.18 -9.51 -9.04
C LEU A 6 0.53 -10.69 -8.10
N ASP A 7 1.53 -10.50 -7.25
CA ASP A 7 1.83 -11.44 -6.18
C ASP A 7 0.62 -11.58 -5.23
N GLY A 8 0.22 -12.82 -4.96
CA GLY A 8 -0.94 -13.14 -4.12
C GLY A 8 -0.79 -12.67 -2.67
N ARG A 9 0.45 -12.48 -2.19
CA ARG A 9 0.75 -12.03 -0.83
C ARG A 9 0.15 -10.67 -0.51
N ILE A 10 0.11 -9.74 -1.48
CA ILE A 10 -0.47 -8.40 -1.29
C ILE A 10 -1.96 -8.53 -0.96
N LYS A 11 -2.68 -9.33 -1.76
CA LYS A 11 -4.11 -9.55 -1.55
C LYS A 11 -4.36 -10.29 -0.23
N GLN A 12 -3.58 -11.32 0.06
CA GLN A 12 -3.71 -12.08 1.31
C GLN A 12 -3.49 -11.21 2.54
N LEU A 13 -2.49 -10.31 2.53
CA LEU A 13 -2.27 -9.39 3.64
C LEU A 13 -3.48 -8.47 3.83
N ILE A 14 -3.96 -7.85 2.75
CA ILE A 14 -5.12 -6.94 2.82
C ILE A 14 -6.36 -7.69 3.31
N ASP A 15 -6.66 -8.86 2.76
CA ASP A 15 -7.82 -9.68 3.17
C ASP A 15 -7.74 -10.06 4.65
N SER A 16 -6.55 -10.46 5.12
CA SER A 16 -6.33 -10.80 6.53
C SER A 16 -6.48 -9.58 7.43
N CYS A 17 -5.87 -8.44 7.10
CA CYS A 17 -5.95 -7.21 7.88
C CYS A 17 -7.38 -6.66 7.95
N VAL A 18 -8.15 -6.76 6.86
CA VAL A 18 -9.58 -6.40 6.84
C VAL A 18 -10.38 -7.30 7.78
N LYS A 19 -10.14 -8.62 7.77
CA LYS A 19 -10.82 -9.57 8.66
C LYS A 19 -10.48 -9.35 10.13
N THR A 20 -9.21 -9.12 10.46
CA THR A 20 -8.75 -8.91 11.84
C THR A 20 -8.89 -7.45 12.31
N LYS A 21 -9.41 -6.55 11.46
CA LYS A 21 -9.45 -5.09 11.69
C LYS A 21 -8.08 -4.49 12.04
N HIS A 22 -6.99 -5.09 11.54
CA HIS A 22 -5.64 -4.53 11.68
C HIS A 22 -5.31 -3.59 10.53
N ARG A 23 -4.45 -2.60 10.79
CA ARG A 23 -3.92 -1.73 9.74
C ARG A 23 -2.79 -2.46 8.99
N SER A 24 -2.81 -2.39 7.66
CA SER A 24 -1.71 -2.88 6.82
C SER A 24 -0.83 -1.72 6.38
N MET A 25 0.47 -1.97 6.26
CA MET A 25 1.46 -0.97 5.89
C MET A 25 2.18 -1.40 4.61
N PHE A 26 2.25 -0.51 3.63
CA PHE A 26 2.98 -0.72 2.38
C PHE A 26 4.04 0.34 2.21
N VAL A 27 5.26 -0.08 1.88
CA VAL A 27 6.33 0.83 1.48
C VAL A 27 6.57 0.58 0.00
N ILE A 28 6.28 1.56 -0.84
CA ILE A 28 6.48 1.49 -2.28
C ILE A 28 7.73 2.28 -2.62
N VAL A 29 8.70 1.62 -3.22
CA VAL A 29 9.96 2.21 -3.67
C VAL A 29 9.89 2.42 -5.17
N GLY A 30 10.05 3.69 -5.58
CA GLY A 30 10.25 4.10 -6.96
C GLY A 30 9.36 5.27 -7.39
N ASP A 31 9.53 5.69 -8.63
CA ASP A 31 8.95 6.91 -9.20
C ASP A 31 7.51 6.72 -9.66
N ARG A 32 7.13 5.48 -10.00
CA ARG A 32 5.77 5.14 -10.42
C ARG A 32 4.87 4.75 -9.25
N GLY A 33 5.37 4.81 -8.02
CA GLY A 33 4.63 4.51 -6.79
C GLY A 33 3.22 5.11 -6.72
N PRO A 34 2.99 6.41 -7.01
CA PRO A 34 1.66 7.00 -7.01
C PRO A 34 0.65 6.29 -7.91
N ARG A 35 1.09 5.76 -9.07
CA ARG A 35 0.23 5.04 -10.02
C ARG A 35 -0.21 3.68 -9.46
N GLN A 36 0.65 3.02 -8.67
CA GLN A 36 0.34 1.71 -8.08
C GLN A 36 -0.69 1.77 -6.95
N ILE A 37 -0.89 2.94 -6.34
CA ILE A 37 -1.93 3.16 -5.33
C ILE A 37 -3.31 2.80 -5.88
N VAL A 38 -3.54 3.01 -7.18
CA VAL A 38 -4.81 2.65 -7.84
C VAL A 38 -5.09 1.15 -7.69
N ASN A 39 -4.07 0.32 -7.85
CA ASN A 39 -4.17 -1.13 -7.73
C ASN A 39 -4.42 -1.55 -6.28
N LEU A 40 -3.69 -0.97 -5.31
CA LEU A 40 -3.90 -1.25 -3.88
C LEU A 40 -5.30 -0.85 -3.42
N HIS A 41 -5.77 0.33 -3.83
CA HIS A 41 -7.11 0.80 -3.48
C HIS A 41 -8.20 -0.07 -4.12
N TYR A 42 -7.99 -0.53 -5.36
CA TYR A 42 -8.91 -1.47 -6.00
C TYR A 42 -9.02 -2.79 -5.22
N ILE A 43 -7.88 -3.34 -4.78
CA ILE A 43 -7.86 -4.56 -3.95
C ILE A 43 -8.59 -4.31 -2.63
N LEU A 44 -8.27 -3.23 -1.92
CA LEU A 44 -8.93 -2.86 -0.66
C LEU A 44 -10.45 -2.73 -0.81
N THR A 45 -10.91 -2.04 -1.85
CA THR A 45 -12.34 -1.85 -2.12
C THR A 45 -13.02 -3.21 -2.36
N LYS A 46 -12.34 -4.12 -3.06
CA LYS A 46 -12.86 -5.47 -3.33
C LYS A 46 -12.89 -6.34 -2.06
N SER A 47 -11.88 -6.22 -1.21
CA SER A 47 -11.76 -7.00 0.03
C SER A 47 -12.75 -6.56 1.11
N ARG A 48 -13.06 -5.26 1.20
CA ARG A 48 -13.94 -4.71 2.26
C ARG A 48 -15.42 -5.02 2.04
N MET A 49 -15.87 -5.26 0.80
CA MET A 49 -17.29 -5.44 0.41
C MET A 49 -18.26 -4.35 0.91
N SER A 50 -17.74 -3.22 1.41
CA SER A 50 -18.47 -2.16 2.10
C SER A 50 -18.32 -0.83 1.35
N VAL A 51 -18.64 0.28 2.03
CA VAL A 51 -18.47 1.64 1.52
C VAL A 51 -17.03 1.86 1.06
N ARG A 52 -16.90 2.56 -0.06
CA ARG A 52 -15.63 2.88 -0.68
C ARG A 52 -14.78 3.74 0.28
N PRO A 53 -13.55 3.32 0.61
CA PRO A 53 -12.75 4.00 1.62
C PRO A 53 -12.37 5.41 1.18
N GLU A 54 -12.45 6.37 2.11
CA GLU A 54 -11.92 7.72 1.87
C GLU A 54 -10.39 7.70 1.96
N ILE A 55 -9.75 8.49 1.10
CA ILE A 55 -8.29 8.53 0.97
C ILE A 55 -7.76 9.84 1.54
N LEU A 56 -6.76 9.75 2.42
CA LEU A 56 -5.95 10.87 2.88
C LEU A 56 -4.63 10.88 2.12
N TRP A 57 -4.30 11.98 1.46
CA TRP A 57 -3.02 12.17 0.77
C TRP A 57 -2.23 13.31 1.41
N CYS A 58 -1.10 12.97 2.04
CA CYS A 58 -0.20 13.92 2.69
C CYS A 58 1.07 14.17 1.89
N TYR A 59 1.48 15.44 1.78
CA TYR A 59 2.65 15.85 0.98
C TYR A 59 3.32 17.14 1.51
N LYS A 60 4.57 17.41 1.10
CA LYS A 60 5.30 18.67 1.39
C LYS A 60 5.50 19.54 0.15
N LYS A 61 6.23 19.05 -0.86
CA LYS A 61 6.77 19.87 -1.96
C LYS A 61 5.80 20.01 -3.13
N GLY A 62 5.01 18.98 -3.42
CA GLY A 62 3.97 18.97 -4.45
C GLY A 62 3.58 17.55 -4.89
N LEU A 63 2.37 17.39 -5.41
CA LEU A 63 1.80 16.07 -5.75
C LEU A 63 2.31 15.49 -7.07
N GLY A 64 2.94 16.29 -7.95
CA GLY A 64 3.29 15.87 -9.31
C GLY A 64 2.08 15.74 -10.27
N PHE A 65 0.87 15.99 -9.78
CA PHE A 65 -0.37 16.06 -10.55
C PHE A 65 -1.30 17.15 -10.00
N SER A 66 -2.28 17.56 -10.81
CA SER A 66 -3.25 18.57 -10.42
C SER A 66 -4.26 18.01 -9.43
N SER A 67 -4.46 18.68 -8.30
CA SER A 67 -5.52 18.39 -7.33
C SER A 67 -6.90 18.94 -7.77
N ASP A 68 -6.93 19.95 -8.64
CA ASP A 68 -8.17 20.61 -9.08
C ASP A 68 -9.06 19.69 -9.94
N PRO A 69 -10.33 19.42 -9.54
CA PRO A 69 -11.24 18.56 -10.29
C PRO A 69 -11.52 19.07 -11.72
N LYS A 70 -11.59 20.39 -11.91
CA LYS A 70 -11.82 21.02 -13.23
C LYS A 70 -10.64 20.79 -14.19
N LYS A 71 -9.41 20.87 -13.68
CA LYS A 71 -8.19 20.61 -14.46
C LYS A 71 -8.05 19.13 -14.77
N LEU A 72 -8.35 18.25 -13.81
CA LEU A 72 -8.37 16.79 -14.01
C LEU A 72 -9.37 16.38 -15.12
N ARG A 73 -10.60 16.89 -15.08
CA ARG A 73 -11.62 16.63 -16.13
C ARG A 73 -11.19 17.15 -17.50
N SER A 74 -10.54 18.31 -17.55
CA SER A 74 -10.00 18.86 -18.80
C SER A 74 -8.86 18.00 -19.35
N LYS A 75 -7.97 17.48 -18.49
CA LYS A 75 -6.90 16.55 -18.87
C LYS A 75 -7.47 15.25 -19.41
N GLN A 76 -8.49 14.68 -18.75
CA GLN A 76 -9.20 13.48 -19.19
C GLN A 76 -9.83 13.66 -20.59
N LYS A 77 -10.50 14.78 -20.85
CA LYS A 77 -11.07 15.08 -22.18
C LYS A 77 -9.98 15.20 -23.26
N LYS A 78 -8.82 15.79 -22.94
CA LYS A 78 -7.68 15.86 -23.86
C LYS A 78 -7.11 14.48 -24.15
N LEU A 79 -6.94 13.64 -23.13
CA LEU A 79 -6.49 12.25 -23.27
C LEU A 79 -7.46 11.45 -24.16
N ALA A 80 -8.77 11.52 -23.88
CA ALA A 80 -9.80 10.87 -24.70
C ALA A 80 -9.81 11.34 -26.17
N ARG A 81 -9.52 12.62 -26.45
CA ARG A 81 -9.39 13.16 -27.81
C ARG A 81 -8.12 12.66 -28.51
N LYS A 82 -6.99 12.57 -27.80
CA LYS A 82 -5.74 11.99 -28.33
C LYS A 82 -5.92 10.51 -28.69
N LYS A 83 -6.66 9.77 -27.87
CA LYS A 83 -7.00 8.36 -28.11
C LYS A 83 -7.80 8.12 -29.38
N LYS A 84 -8.64 9.09 -29.80
CA LYS A 84 -9.39 9.04 -31.07
C LYS A 84 -8.55 9.40 -32.30
N LYS A 85 -7.40 10.05 -32.12
CA LYS A 85 -6.55 10.56 -33.23
C LYS A 85 -5.37 9.65 -33.58
N HIS A 86 -4.85 8.84 -32.64
CA HIS A 86 -3.67 7.98 -32.87
C HIS A 86 -4.03 6.49 -32.72
N ASN A 87 -3.56 5.67 -33.66
CA ASN A 87 -3.79 4.22 -33.70
C ASN A 87 -2.84 3.46 -32.74
N LYS A 88 -3.45 2.56 -31.94
CA LYS A 88 -3.02 1.48 -31.03
C LYS A 88 -1.57 1.32 -30.49
N GLN A 89 -0.47 1.77 -31.11
CA GLN A 89 0.88 1.35 -30.69
C GLN A 89 1.52 2.21 -29.57
N GLU A 90 1.34 3.54 -29.57
CA GLU A 90 1.83 4.45 -28.50
C GLU A 90 0.93 4.50 -27.24
N PHE A 91 -0.07 3.63 -27.17
CA PHE A 91 -1.22 3.78 -26.28
C PHE A 91 -1.02 3.18 -24.87
N VAL A 92 0.06 2.43 -24.65
CA VAL A 92 0.25 1.61 -23.43
C VAL A 92 0.51 2.50 -22.21
N ASP A 93 1.38 3.50 -22.31
CA ASP A 93 1.64 4.46 -21.21
C ASP A 93 0.44 5.39 -20.96
N THR A 94 -0.37 5.65 -21.98
CA THR A 94 -1.61 6.46 -21.85
C THR A 94 -2.68 5.70 -21.05
N GLY A 95 -2.64 4.37 -21.03
CA GLY A 95 -3.61 3.54 -20.30
C GLY A 95 -3.50 3.72 -18.78
N GLU A 96 -2.29 3.66 -18.24
CA GLU A 96 -2.04 3.84 -16.80
C GLU A 96 -2.36 5.26 -16.33
N GLU A 97 -2.01 6.26 -17.14
CA GLU A 97 -2.33 7.67 -16.84
C GLU A 97 -3.84 7.92 -16.80
N ASP A 98 -4.58 7.28 -17.70
CA ASP A 98 -6.03 7.37 -17.72
C ASP A 98 -6.66 6.68 -16.50
N LEU A 99 -6.16 5.51 -16.10
CA LEU A 99 -6.62 4.82 -14.88
C LEU A 99 -6.35 5.65 -13.63
N PHE A 100 -5.16 6.24 -13.52
CA PHE A 100 -4.79 7.14 -12.42
C PHE A 100 -5.67 8.40 -12.40
N THR A 101 -5.89 9.03 -13.56
CA THR A 101 -6.75 10.22 -13.66
C THR A 101 -8.19 9.89 -13.28
N ASN A 102 -8.71 8.74 -13.72
CA ASN A 102 -10.05 8.26 -13.35
C ASN A 102 -10.15 7.99 -11.85
N PHE A 103 -9.11 7.40 -11.26
CA PHE A 103 -9.01 7.18 -9.82
C PHE A 103 -9.09 8.50 -9.04
N LEU A 104 -8.35 9.54 -9.45
CA LEU A 104 -8.38 10.84 -8.78
C LEU A 104 -9.74 11.52 -8.88
N ILE A 105 -10.47 11.33 -9.99
CA ILE A 105 -11.79 11.94 -10.20
C ILE A 105 -12.90 11.16 -9.47
N SER A 106 -12.83 9.83 -9.46
CA SER A 106 -13.90 8.97 -8.96
C SER A 106 -13.89 8.84 -7.44
N ASN A 107 -12.74 9.02 -6.79
CA ASN A 107 -12.59 8.81 -5.36
C ASN A 107 -12.64 10.11 -4.57
N LYS A 108 -13.14 10.03 -3.33
CA LYS A 108 -13.02 11.12 -2.36
C LYS A 108 -11.60 11.11 -1.79
N ILE A 109 -10.79 12.06 -2.25
CA ILE A 109 -9.41 12.23 -1.79
C ILE A 109 -9.30 13.56 -1.04
N ARG A 110 -8.89 13.50 0.23
CA ARG A 110 -8.52 14.67 1.00
C ARG A 110 -7.01 14.90 0.88
N TYR A 111 -6.65 16.00 0.23
CA TYR A 111 -5.28 16.47 0.15
C TYR A 111 -4.94 17.30 1.39
N CYS A 112 -3.85 16.97 2.07
CA CYS A 112 -3.41 17.65 3.29
C CYS A 112 -1.91 17.94 3.23
N TYR A 113 -1.51 19.17 3.50
CA TYR A 113 -0.09 19.48 3.71
C TYR A 113 0.38 18.94 5.05
N TYR A 114 1.63 18.51 5.15
CA TYR A 114 2.18 18.06 6.44
C TYR A 114 2.07 19.09 7.56
N LYS A 115 2.18 20.38 7.22
CA LYS A 115 2.01 21.50 8.15
C LYS A 115 0.59 21.56 8.74
N ASP A 116 -0.41 21.08 8.00
CA ASP A 116 -1.83 21.19 8.32
C ASP A 116 -2.43 19.88 8.87
N THR A 117 -1.59 18.89 9.22
CA THR A 117 -2.01 17.58 9.75
C THR A 117 -2.81 17.65 11.05
N ARG A 118 -2.88 18.80 11.72
CA ARG A 118 -3.79 18.99 12.86
C ARG A 118 -5.27 19.01 12.44
N ARG A 119 -5.56 19.38 11.19
CA ARG A 119 -6.94 19.51 10.66
C ARG A 119 -7.59 18.17 10.32
N ILE A 120 -6.80 17.10 10.25
CA ILE A 120 -7.29 15.74 9.94
C ILE A 120 -7.60 14.95 11.21
N LEU A 121 -7.23 15.46 12.39
CA LEU A 121 -7.61 14.86 13.67
C LEU A 121 -9.13 14.86 13.83
N GLY A 122 -9.68 13.78 14.39
CA GLY A 122 -11.12 13.57 14.51
C GLY A 122 -11.80 13.03 13.25
N ASN A 123 -11.08 12.99 12.11
CA ASN A 123 -11.56 12.29 10.91
C ASN A 123 -10.93 10.90 10.83
N THR A 124 -11.65 9.98 10.18
CA THR A 124 -11.17 8.62 9.93
C THR A 124 -11.13 8.35 8.44
N TYR A 125 -10.03 7.77 7.95
CA TYR A 125 -9.80 7.44 6.55
C TYR A 125 -9.56 5.94 6.39
N GLY A 126 -9.91 5.40 5.22
CA GLY A 126 -9.66 3.99 4.89
C GLY A 126 -8.30 3.74 4.26
N MET A 127 -7.69 4.77 3.66
CA MET A 127 -6.35 4.70 3.10
C MET A 127 -5.60 6.01 3.37
N CYS A 128 -4.37 5.93 3.86
CA CYS A 128 -3.47 7.07 4.05
C CYS A 128 -2.23 6.90 3.17
N ILE A 129 -1.90 7.94 2.41
CA ILE A 129 -0.77 8.00 1.50
C ILE A 129 0.18 9.09 2.01
N LEU A 130 1.41 8.70 2.33
CA LEU A 130 2.46 9.56 2.84
C LEU A 130 3.55 9.69 1.79
N GLN A 131 3.60 10.85 1.14
CA GLN A 131 4.64 11.22 0.17
C GLN A 131 5.81 11.93 0.86
N ASP A 132 6.99 11.98 0.25
CA ASP A 132 8.14 12.74 0.77
C ASP A 132 8.60 12.24 2.16
N PHE A 133 9.08 11.00 2.25
CA PHE A 133 9.54 10.42 3.53
C PHE A 133 10.55 11.28 4.29
N GLN A 134 11.39 12.05 3.56
CA GLN A 134 12.35 13.04 4.11
C GLN A 134 11.72 14.08 5.05
N SER A 135 10.44 14.35 4.88
CA SER A 135 9.69 15.38 5.59
C SER A 135 8.86 14.84 6.74
N LEU A 136 8.80 13.52 6.88
CA LEU A 136 8.06 12.87 7.96
C LEU A 136 8.81 13.04 9.27
N THR A 137 8.02 13.32 10.32
CA THR A 137 8.51 13.35 11.70
C THR A 137 7.69 12.35 12.51
N PRO A 138 8.19 11.82 13.64
CA PRO A 138 7.45 10.88 14.47
C PRO A 138 6.05 11.39 14.85
N ASN A 139 5.91 12.69 15.11
CA ASN A 139 4.64 13.33 15.43
C ASN A 139 3.67 13.33 14.24
N LEU A 140 4.17 13.58 13.01
CA LEU A 140 3.35 13.50 11.81
C LEU A 140 2.88 12.07 11.57
N LEU A 141 3.78 11.09 11.72
CA LEU A 141 3.46 9.66 11.60
C LEU A 141 2.37 9.24 12.58
N ALA A 142 2.49 9.62 13.85
CA ALA A 142 1.49 9.30 14.86
C ALA A 142 0.10 9.82 14.45
N ARG A 143 0.00 11.10 14.10
CA ARG A 143 -1.27 11.72 13.71
C ARG A 143 -1.88 11.10 12.46
N THR A 144 -1.10 10.85 11.42
CA THR A 144 -1.64 10.31 10.17
C THR A 144 -2.03 8.85 10.30
N ILE A 145 -1.22 8.03 10.97
CA ILE A 145 -1.50 6.60 11.17
C ILE A 145 -2.69 6.41 12.12
N GLU A 146 -2.84 7.26 13.13
CA GLU A 146 -3.99 7.25 14.06
C GLU A 146 -5.32 7.46 13.32
N THR A 147 -5.38 8.35 12.32
CA THR A 147 -6.60 8.62 11.55
C THR A 147 -7.01 7.49 10.59
N VAL A 148 -6.27 6.39 10.52
CA VAL A 148 -6.59 5.24 9.65
C VAL A 148 -7.42 4.21 10.41
N GLU A 149 -8.56 3.81 9.84
CA GLU A 149 -9.42 2.80 10.42
C GLU A 149 -8.78 1.40 10.46
N GLY A 150 -9.32 0.53 11.33
CA GLY A 150 -8.98 -0.89 11.32
C GLY A 150 -9.37 -1.55 9.99
N GLY A 151 -8.46 -2.32 9.40
CA GLY A 151 -8.60 -2.84 8.03
C GLY A 151 -8.18 -1.87 6.94
N GLY A 152 -7.74 -0.65 7.31
CA GLY A 152 -7.22 0.34 6.38
C GLY A 152 -5.78 0.09 5.96
N ILE A 153 -5.31 0.91 5.01
CA ILE A 153 -3.98 0.83 4.42
C ILE A 153 -3.20 2.12 4.65
N VAL A 154 -1.97 1.99 5.15
CA VAL A 154 -0.98 3.07 5.21
C VAL A 154 0.07 2.83 4.12
N VAL A 155 0.28 3.80 3.23
CA VAL A 155 1.25 3.70 2.14
C VAL A 155 2.34 4.76 2.30
N PHE A 156 3.59 4.33 2.35
CA PHE A 156 4.76 5.19 2.23
C PHE A 156 5.24 5.19 0.78
N LEU A 157 5.34 6.37 0.19
CA LEU A 157 5.97 6.56 -1.12
C LEU A 157 7.39 7.02 -0.91
N LEU A 158 8.33 6.19 -1.35
CA LEU A 158 9.74 6.50 -1.44
C LEU A 158 10.06 6.72 -2.92
N ASN A 159 10.53 7.91 -3.28
CA ASN A 159 11.06 8.15 -4.64
C ASN A 159 12.24 7.21 -4.92
N THR A 160 12.67 7.07 -6.18
CA THR A 160 13.80 6.18 -6.52
C THR A 160 15.00 6.44 -5.63
N ILE A 161 15.32 5.42 -4.86
CA ILE A 161 16.57 5.28 -4.15
C ILE A 161 17.21 4.05 -4.77
N ASN A 162 18.45 4.17 -5.24
CA ASN A 162 19.14 3.12 -5.99
C ASN A 162 19.43 1.88 -5.11
N SER A 163 19.35 2.01 -3.77
CA SER A 163 19.41 0.90 -2.82
C SER A 163 18.72 1.25 -1.51
N LEU A 164 18.04 0.30 -0.86
CA LEU A 164 17.46 0.51 0.47
C LEU A 164 18.51 0.93 1.52
N SER A 165 19.79 0.60 1.30
CA SER A 165 20.91 1.08 2.12
C SER A 165 21.00 2.61 2.18
N GLN A 166 20.64 3.31 1.10
CA GLN A 166 20.61 4.77 1.05
C GLN A 166 19.48 5.37 1.90
N LEU A 167 18.45 4.59 2.29
CA LEU A 167 17.45 5.06 3.26
C LEU A 167 18.06 5.27 4.65
N TYR A 168 19.05 4.46 5.06
CA TYR A 168 19.74 4.65 6.34
C TYR A 168 20.44 6.00 6.41
N THR A 169 21.08 6.38 5.30
CA THR A 169 21.84 7.64 5.19
C THR A 169 20.97 8.84 4.80
N LEU A 170 19.67 8.65 4.57
CA LEU A 170 18.78 9.70 4.07
C LEU A 170 18.62 10.84 5.09
N THR A 171 19.08 12.04 4.76
CA THR A 171 18.92 13.20 5.65
C THR A 171 17.47 13.66 5.67
N MET A 172 16.81 13.56 6.82
CA MET A 172 15.51 14.19 7.10
C MET A 172 15.63 15.72 7.15
N ASP A 173 14.55 16.41 6.80
CA ASP A 173 14.47 17.87 6.84
C ASP A 173 14.74 18.44 8.23
N VAL A 174 14.41 17.69 9.29
CA VAL A 174 14.65 18.11 10.68
C VAL A 174 16.15 18.25 10.97
N HIS A 175 16.99 17.44 10.34
CA HIS A 175 18.44 17.51 10.54
C HIS A 175 19.04 18.82 10.05
N SER A 176 18.41 19.51 9.08
CA SER A 176 18.85 20.84 8.66
C SER A 176 18.87 21.87 9.81
N ARG A 177 17.98 21.72 10.80
CA ARG A 177 17.92 22.61 11.98
C ARG A 177 19.03 22.36 12.99
N TYR A 178 19.62 21.18 12.97
CA TYR A 178 20.67 20.76 13.91
C TYR A 178 22.08 20.88 13.33
N ARG A 179 22.19 21.40 12.09
CA ARG A 179 23.48 21.66 11.46
C ARG A 179 23.99 23.03 11.90
N THR A 180 25.15 23.05 12.54
CA THR A 180 25.84 24.29 12.89
C THR A 180 27.08 24.46 12.02
N GLU A 181 27.67 25.65 12.01
CA GLU A 181 28.93 25.91 11.27
C GLU A 181 30.11 25.07 11.79
N LYS A 182 30.06 24.66 13.06
CA LYS A 182 31.13 23.87 13.71
C LYS A 182 30.91 22.36 13.65
N GLU A 183 29.66 21.90 13.60
CA GLU A 183 29.30 20.47 13.60
C GLU A 183 28.46 20.15 12.35
N HIS A 184 29.06 19.46 11.39
CA HIS A 184 28.40 19.05 10.15
C HIS A 184 27.94 17.59 10.13
N SER A 185 28.46 16.75 11.02
CA SER A 185 28.18 15.31 11.09
C SER A 185 26.91 15.01 11.89
N ILE A 186 25.78 14.92 11.20
CA ILE A 186 24.51 14.50 11.80
C ILE A 186 24.27 13.02 11.48
N VAL A 187 24.06 12.21 12.53
CA VAL A 187 23.75 10.78 12.40
C VAL A 187 22.22 10.57 12.41
N ASN A 188 21.69 9.95 11.36
CA ASN A 188 20.25 9.76 11.16
C ASN A 188 19.71 8.51 11.90
N ARG A 189 19.79 8.50 13.23
CA ARG A 189 19.35 7.34 14.06
C ARG A 189 17.87 6.99 13.91
N PHE A 190 17.03 7.97 13.53
CA PHE A 190 15.60 7.73 13.35
C PHE A 190 15.32 6.77 12.20
N ASN A 191 15.97 6.98 11.04
CA ASN A 191 15.72 6.14 9.86
C ASN A 191 16.17 4.71 10.09
N GLU A 192 17.32 4.53 10.75
CA GLU A 192 17.82 3.22 11.13
C GLU A 192 16.82 2.48 12.03
N ARG A 193 16.35 3.13 13.09
CA ARG A 193 15.33 2.56 13.98
C ARG A 193 14.01 2.30 13.27
N PHE A 194 13.59 3.19 12.37
CA PHE A 194 12.36 3.04 11.60
C PHE A 194 12.42 1.83 10.67
N LEU A 195 13.52 1.64 9.94
CA LEU A 195 13.68 0.48 9.06
C LEU A 195 13.79 -0.83 9.87
N LEU A 196 14.51 -0.81 10.99
CA LEU A 196 14.56 -1.95 11.91
C LEU A 196 13.18 -2.27 12.48
N SER A 197 12.37 -1.27 12.86
CA SER A 197 11.02 -1.51 13.35
C SER A 197 10.09 -2.04 12.25
N LEU A 198 10.20 -1.53 11.02
CA LEU A 198 9.47 -2.07 9.87
C LEU A 198 9.77 -3.57 9.66
N SER A 199 11.01 -3.99 9.91
CA SER A 199 11.38 -5.40 9.81
C SER A 199 10.71 -6.32 10.84
N GLY A 200 10.38 -5.77 12.01
CA GLY A 200 9.66 -6.49 13.06
C GLY A 200 8.14 -6.50 12.90
N CYS A 201 7.58 -5.71 11.97
CA CYS A 201 6.14 -5.58 11.79
C CYS A 201 5.57 -6.68 10.87
N GLU A 202 4.72 -7.57 11.40
CA GLU A 202 4.09 -8.65 10.61
C GLU A 202 3.18 -8.14 9.47
N ASN A 203 2.56 -6.97 9.64
CA ASN A 203 1.58 -6.42 8.70
C ASN A 203 2.17 -5.42 7.70
N THR A 204 3.49 -5.52 7.43
CA THR A 204 4.19 -4.62 6.51
C THR A 204 4.69 -5.37 5.28
N LEU A 205 4.50 -4.78 4.11
CA LEU A 205 5.12 -5.24 2.87
C LEU A 205 5.88 -4.11 2.19
N VAL A 206 7.05 -4.45 1.65
CA VAL A 206 7.87 -3.52 0.87
C VAL A 206 7.87 -3.99 -0.58
N CYS A 207 7.47 -3.08 -1.46
CA CYS A 207 7.21 -3.35 -2.85
C CYS A 207 7.97 -2.35 -3.73
N ASP A 208 8.31 -2.79 -4.93
CA ASP A 208 8.82 -1.95 -6.00
C ASP A 208 7.68 -1.27 -6.78
N ASP A 209 8.03 -0.42 -7.75
CA ASP A 209 7.15 0.32 -8.66
C ASP A 209 6.20 -0.54 -9.49
N GLU A 210 6.47 -1.84 -9.62
CA GLU A 210 5.61 -2.81 -10.29
C GLU A 210 4.80 -3.69 -9.33
N LEU A 211 4.80 -3.35 -8.03
CA LEU A 211 4.24 -4.15 -6.95
C LEU A 211 4.90 -5.54 -6.82
N ASN A 212 6.16 -5.66 -7.23
CA ASN A 212 6.99 -6.82 -6.89
C ASN A 212 7.41 -6.69 -5.43
N ILE A 213 7.20 -7.73 -4.63
CA ILE A 213 7.61 -7.71 -3.22
C ILE A 213 9.12 -7.92 -3.15
N LEU A 214 9.80 -6.99 -2.50
CA LEU A 214 11.24 -7.04 -2.34
C LEU A 214 11.61 -7.92 -1.12
N PRO A 215 12.55 -8.86 -1.26
CA PRO A 215 12.89 -9.84 -0.21
C PRO A 215 13.83 -9.27 0.86
N ILE A 216 13.58 -8.07 1.39
CA ILE A 216 14.40 -7.48 2.47
C ILE A 216 13.92 -7.90 3.85
N PHE A 217 12.66 -8.35 3.94
CA PHE A 217 12.02 -8.69 5.21
C PHE A 217 11.64 -10.16 5.21
N GLU A 218 12.51 -11.00 5.78
CA GLU A 218 12.26 -12.43 5.97
C GLU A 218 10.98 -12.71 6.77
N PHE A 219 10.47 -11.74 7.53
CA PHE A 219 9.22 -11.88 8.29
C PHE A 219 7.98 -12.04 7.39
N SER A 220 8.00 -11.55 6.14
CA SER A 220 6.95 -11.84 5.16
C SER A 220 6.87 -13.34 4.79
N ARG A 221 7.94 -14.14 5.03
CA ARG A 221 7.90 -15.60 4.89
C ARG A 221 7.08 -16.27 6.00
N LYS A 222 7.06 -15.74 7.23
CA LYS A 222 6.26 -16.33 8.32
C LYS A 222 4.75 -16.22 8.08
N PHE A 223 4.31 -15.21 7.33
CA PHE A 223 2.91 -15.12 6.88
C PHE A 223 2.54 -16.29 5.97
N ASN A 224 3.46 -16.72 5.09
CA ASN A 224 3.27 -17.94 4.30
C ASN A 224 3.20 -19.18 5.19
N GLU A 225 4.04 -19.31 6.22
CA GLU A 225 4.00 -20.47 7.13
C GLU A 225 2.70 -20.54 7.94
N LYS A 226 2.22 -19.43 8.51
CA LYS A 226 0.94 -19.39 9.24
C LYS A 226 -0.24 -19.66 8.30
N ALA A 227 -0.28 -19.06 7.10
CA ALA A 227 -1.38 -19.26 6.16
C ALA A 227 -1.38 -20.65 5.49
N THR A 228 -0.20 -21.24 5.25
CA THR A 228 -0.10 -22.62 4.76
C THR A 228 -0.39 -23.64 5.84
N LYS A 229 0.01 -23.41 7.10
CA LYS A 229 -0.40 -24.24 8.24
C LYS A 229 -1.91 -24.25 8.42
N LYS A 230 -2.54 -23.06 8.45
CA LYS A 230 -4.00 -22.96 8.61
C LYS A 230 -4.78 -23.63 7.47
N LYS A 231 -4.29 -23.50 6.23
CA LYS A 231 -4.88 -24.23 5.09
C LYS A 231 -4.65 -25.73 5.15
N LYS A 232 -3.50 -26.19 5.65
CA LYS A 232 -3.23 -27.62 5.85
C LYS A 232 -4.11 -28.21 6.95
N GLU A 233 -4.25 -27.51 8.07
CA GLU A 233 -5.16 -27.88 9.18
C GLU A 233 -6.62 -27.97 8.68
N GLU A 234 -7.12 -26.96 7.94
CA GLU A 234 -8.47 -27.00 7.35
C GLU A 234 -8.63 -28.15 6.32
N LEU A 235 -7.60 -28.47 5.55
CA LEU A 235 -7.61 -29.58 4.59
C LEU A 235 -7.58 -30.96 5.27
N GLU A 236 -6.82 -31.10 6.35
CA GLU A 236 -6.72 -32.32 7.15
C GLU A 236 -8.04 -32.62 7.88
N GLU A 237 -8.70 -31.60 8.45
CA GLU A 237 -10.03 -31.74 9.06
C GLU A 237 -11.10 -32.14 8.02
N LEU A 238 -11.06 -31.56 6.82
CA LEU A 238 -11.97 -31.92 5.72
C LEU A 238 -11.75 -33.35 5.19
N GLN A 239 -10.50 -33.83 5.21
CA GLN A 239 -10.16 -35.21 4.81
C GLN A 239 -10.55 -36.22 5.89
N SER A 240 -10.37 -35.91 7.17
CA SER A 240 -10.84 -36.72 8.29
C SER A 240 -12.35 -36.94 8.22
N ASN A 241 -13.11 -35.85 8.12
CA ASN A 241 -14.58 -35.92 8.07
C ASN A 241 -15.10 -36.72 6.85
N LYS A 242 -14.41 -36.66 5.71
CA LYS A 242 -14.76 -37.46 4.52
C LYS A 242 -14.47 -38.95 4.71
N ASN A 243 -13.37 -39.29 5.37
CA ASN A 243 -13.02 -40.68 5.64
C ASN A 243 -13.99 -41.31 6.64
N ASP A 244 -14.40 -40.56 7.67
CA ASP A 244 -15.39 -41.02 8.65
C ASP A 244 -16.74 -41.29 7.99
N GLN A 245 -17.20 -40.41 7.09
CA GLN A 245 -18.41 -40.61 6.29
C GLN A 245 -18.33 -41.81 5.34
N LEU A 246 -17.16 -42.07 4.72
CA LEU A 246 -16.96 -43.23 3.85
C LEU A 246 -16.99 -44.54 4.64
N VAL A 247 -16.40 -44.56 5.83
CA VAL A 247 -16.42 -45.72 6.73
C VAL A 247 -17.85 -46.01 7.20
N GLU A 248 -18.62 -44.97 7.51
CA GLU A 248 -20.03 -45.09 7.89
C GLU A 248 -20.89 -45.64 6.74
N LEU A 249 -20.70 -45.14 5.51
CA LEU A 249 -21.39 -45.65 4.32
C LEU A 249 -21.01 -47.11 3.99
N GLN A 250 -19.74 -47.48 4.15
CA GLN A 250 -19.29 -48.86 3.95
C GLN A 250 -19.91 -49.84 4.96
N LYS A 251 -20.11 -49.41 6.21
CA LYS A 251 -20.82 -50.22 7.22
C LYS A 251 -22.28 -50.40 6.84
N THR A 252 -22.97 -49.34 6.43
CA THR A 252 -24.38 -49.44 6.01
C THR A 252 -24.60 -50.32 4.77
N LEU A 253 -23.62 -50.41 3.87
CA LEU A 253 -23.66 -51.28 2.69
C LEU A 253 -23.36 -52.75 2.99
N HIS A 254 -22.68 -53.05 4.10
CA HIS A 254 -22.45 -54.43 4.55
C HIS A 254 -23.60 -54.99 5.39
N GLU A 255 -24.49 -54.11 5.88
CA GLU A 255 -25.66 -54.48 6.69
C GLU A 255 -26.95 -54.69 5.87
N THR A 256 -26.89 -54.51 4.54
CA THR A 256 -27.97 -54.79 3.56
C THR A 256 -27.59 -55.93 2.64
#